data_AF-A0A386C765-F1
#
_entry.id   AF-A0A386C765-F1
#
_cell.length_a   1.000
_cell.length_b   1.000
_cell.length_c   1.000
_cell.angle_alpha   90.00
_cell.angle_beta   90.00
_cell.angle_gamma   90.00
#
_symmetry.space_group_name_H-M   'P 1'
#
loop_
_entity.id
_entity.type
_entity.pdbx_description
1 polymer ?
#
loop_
_entity_poly.entity_id
_entity_poly.type
_entity_poly.pdbx_seq_one_letter_code
_entity_poly.pdbx_strand_id
1 'polypeptide(L)'
;MVVEAERRERSRGVLLILLSVAAIAVGLLATAISARSLRPVRTLIAGVGQIRRGDYTARLNLPGADEISQLGREFDAMSGALEEREQALARQQQALLRAERLAAVGRVSAQVAHEVRNPLSSIGLNVEMLQDALARARFNTPAEAEEVRALLASVTREVDRLTETTERYLRMARSPAPALAAEDVNAIVDGV
;
A
#
# COMPACT_ATOMS: atom_id res chain seq x y z
N MET A 1 40.39 -85.76 10.00
CA MET A 1 39.09 -85.78 9.29
C MET A 1 37.96 -85.10 10.09
N VAL A 2 37.63 -85.50 11.32
CA VAL A 2 36.51 -84.89 12.09
C VAL A 2 36.73 -83.41 12.44
N VAL A 3 37.93 -83.03 12.86
CA VAL A 3 38.28 -81.63 13.23
C VAL A 3 38.20 -80.66 12.03
N GLU A 4 38.44 -81.14 10.81
CA GLU A 4 38.33 -80.32 9.60
C GLU A 4 36.87 -80.11 9.17
N ALA A 5 35.99 -81.08 9.44
CA ALA A 5 34.55 -80.96 9.19
C ALA A 5 33.90 -79.94 10.12
N GLU A 6 34.22 -79.96 11.42
CA GLU A 6 33.69 -78.98 12.39
C GLU A 6 34.14 -77.54 12.09
N ARG A 7 35.39 -77.35 11.63
CA ARG A 7 35.88 -76.02 11.22
C ARG A 7 35.13 -75.48 10.00
N ARG A 8 34.79 -76.34 9.03
CA ARG A 8 34.01 -75.96 7.84
C ARG A 8 32.59 -75.55 8.21
N GLU A 9 31.93 -76.25 9.12
CA GLU A 9 30.58 -75.90 9.58
C GLU A 9 30.54 -74.56 10.32
N ARG A 10 31.48 -74.32 11.25
CA ARG A 10 31.59 -73.02 11.95
C ARG A 10 31.86 -71.86 10.98
N SER A 11 32.74 -72.07 10.00
CA SER A 11 33.06 -71.04 9.00
C SER A 11 31.87 -70.66 8.12
N ARG A 12 31.01 -71.62 7.76
CA ARG A 12 29.77 -71.38 6.99
C ARG A 12 28.75 -70.60 7.81
N GLY A 13 28.56 -70.95 9.08
CA GLY A 13 27.65 -70.24 9.98
C GLY A 13 28.07 -68.77 10.17
N VAL A 14 29.37 -68.52 10.38
CA VAL A 14 29.92 -67.16 10.48
C VAL A 14 29.72 -66.38 9.17
N LEU A 15 29.96 -66.99 8.02
CA LEU A 15 29.74 -66.35 6.72
C LEU A 15 28.29 -65.93 6.52
N LEU A 16 27.32 -66.80 6.85
CA LEU A 16 25.90 -66.48 6.74
C LEU A 16 25.51 -65.31 7.66
N ILE A 17 26.00 -65.30 8.90
CA ILE A 17 25.75 -64.19 9.84
C ILE A 17 26.33 -62.89 9.29
N LEU A 18 27.57 -62.90 8.79
CA LEU A 18 28.19 -61.71 8.20
C LEU A 18 27.42 -61.20 7.00
N LEU A 19 26.93 -62.08 6.12
CA LEU A 19 26.10 -61.71 4.97
C LEU A 19 24.76 -61.10 5.41
N SER A 20 24.10 -61.67 6.43
CA SER A 20 22.87 -61.11 6.98
C SER A 20 23.08 -59.73 7.60
N VAL A 21 24.15 -59.56 8.39
CA VAL A 21 24.53 -58.26 8.97
C VAL A 21 24.83 -57.24 7.89
N ALA A 22 25.57 -57.62 6.84
CA ALA A 22 25.85 -56.76 5.71
C ALA A 22 24.57 -56.35 4.97
N ALA A 23 23.65 -57.28 4.73
CA ALA A 23 22.37 -56.98 4.09
C ALA A 23 21.53 -55.98 4.91
N ILE A 24 21.47 -56.17 6.23
CA ILE A 24 20.77 -55.24 7.13
C ILE A 24 21.45 -53.86 7.11
N ALA A 25 22.79 -53.82 7.17
CA ALA A 25 23.53 -52.57 7.13
C ALA A 25 23.29 -51.80 5.83
N VAL A 26 23.27 -52.50 4.69
CA VAL A 26 22.93 -51.90 3.38
C VAL A 26 21.49 -51.39 3.37
N GLY A 27 20.52 -52.13 3.91
CA GLY A 27 19.13 -51.69 4.00
C GLY A 27 18.95 -50.44 4.88
N LEU A 28 19.64 -50.38 6.02
CA LEU A 28 19.64 -49.21 6.90
C LEU A 28 20.29 -48.01 6.22
N LEU A 29 21.42 -48.21 5.53
CA LEU A 29 22.12 -47.16 4.79
C LEU A 29 21.25 -46.62 3.64
N ALA A 30 20.62 -47.50 2.86
CA ALA A 30 19.71 -47.11 1.79
C ALA A 30 18.52 -46.30 2.33
N THR A 31 17.93 -46.73 3.45
CA THR A 31 16.83 -46.00 4.12
C THR A 31 17.29 -44.64 4.61
N ALA A 32 18.48 -44.53 5.19
CA ALA A 32 19.04 -43.27 5.69
C ALA A 32 19.33 -42.27 4.54
N ILE A 33 19.93 -42.74 3.44
CA ILE A 33 20.17 -41.92 2.25
C ILE A 33 18.83 -41.45 1.66
N SER A 34 17.88 -42.37 1.49
CA SER A 34 16.55 -42.05 0.95
C SER A 34 15.82 -41.02 1.82
N ALA A 35 15.84 -41.19 3.15
CA ALA A 35 15.26 -40.23 4.08
C ALA A 35 15.95 -38.86 4.03
N ARG A 36 17.28 -38.83 3.81
CA ARG A 36 18.04 -37.58 3.68
C ARG A 36 17.70 -36.84 2.37
N SER A 37 17.54 -37.54 1.26
CA SER A 37 17.21 -36.96 -0.05
C SER A 37 15.76 -36.48 -0.17
N LEU A 38 14.81 -37.09 0.54
CA LEU A 38 13.40 -36.69 0.50
C LEU A 38 13.07 -35.49 1.40
N ARG A 39 13.92 -35.15 2.38
CA ARG A 39 13.69 -34.03 3.30
C ARG A 39 13.56 -32.69 2.58
N PRO A 40 14.48 -32.28 1.68
CA PRO A 40 14.38 -31.01 0.96
C PRO A 40 13.08 -30.85 0.14
N VAL A 41 12.59 -31.93 -0.46
CA VAL A 41 11.34 -31.92 -1.24
C VAL A 41 10.14 -31.58 -0.34
N ARG A 42 10.09 -32.15 0.87
CA ARG A 42 9.04 -31.80 1.85
C ARG A 42 9.14 -30.34 2.29
N THR A 43 10.35 -29.81 2.44
CA THR A 43 10.60 -28.40 2.76
C THR A 43 10.09 -27.47 1.65
N LEU A 44 10.34 -27.81 0.38
CA LEU A 44 9.80 -27.08 -0.78
C LEU A 44 8.27 -27.08 -0.79
N ILE A 45 7.63 -28.23 -0.58
CA ILE A 45 6.17 -28.34 -0.52
C ILE A 45 5.59 -27.47 0.61
N ALA A 46 6.24 -27.49 1.79
CA ALA A 46 5.84 -26.65 2.91
C ALA A 46 5.98 -25.15 2.59
N GLY A 47 7.06 -24.76 1.93
CA GLY A 47 7.30 -23.38 1.45
C GLY A 47 6.26 -22.90 0.45
N VAL A 48 5.97 -23.69 -0.58
CA VAL A 48 4.89 -23.38 -1.53
C VAL A 48 3.54 -23.27 -0.81
N GLY A 49 3.31 -24.10 0.21
CA GLY A 49 2.15 -24.01 1.08
C GLY A 49 2.06 -22.73 1.92
N GLN A 50 3.19 -22.07 2.22
CA GLN A 50 3.24 -20.75 2.86
C GLN A 50 2.87 -19.64 1.86
N ILE A 51 3.45 -19.66 0.66
CA ILE A 51 3.11 -18.72 -0.42
C ILE A 51 1.61 -18.76 -0.74
N ARG A 52 1.00 -19.96 -0.82
CA ARG A 52 -0.44 -20.12 -1.08
C ARG A 52 -1.31 -19.45 -0.01
N ARG A 53 -0.80 -19.30 1.22
CA ARG A 53 -1.49 -18.64 2.33
C ARG A 53 -1.16 -17.14 2.42
N GLY A 54 -0.39 -16.60 1.48
CA GLY A 54 0.03 -15.20 1.43
C GLY A 54 1.27 -14.88 2.27
N ASP A 55 1.96 -15.90 2.80
CA ASP A 55 3.23 -15.71 3.50
C ASP A 55 4.39 -15.81 2.51
N TYR A 56 4.85 -14.64 2.04
CA TYR A 56 5.97 -14.50 1.11
C TYR A 56 7.32 -14.26 1.82
N THR A 57 7.33 -14.19 3.15
CA THR A 57 8.55 -13.91 3.94
C THR A 57 9.41 -15.15 4.15
N ALA A 58 8.83 -16.32 3.92
CA ALA A 58 9.51 -17.59 4.04
C ALA A 58 10.74 -17.68 3.13
N ARG A 59 11.82 -18.25 3.66
CA ARG A 59 13.05 -18.57 2.92
C ARG A 59 13.45 -20.01 3.23
N LEU A 60 13.73 -20.80 2.20
CA LEU A 60 14.04 -22.22 2.34
C LEU A 60 15.50 -22.44 2.71
N ASN A 61 16.42 -21.57 2.24
CA ASN A 61 17.86 -21.64 2.55
C ASN A 61 18.42 -23.06 2.44
N LEU A 62 18.05 -23.78 1.36
CA LEU A 62 18.40 -25.19 1.22
C LEU A 62 19.92 -25.34 1.04
N PRO A 63 20.60 -26.11 1.91
CA PRO A 63 22.03 -26.33 1.80
C PRO A 63 22.33 -27.30 0.64
N GLY A 64 23.46 -27.10 -0.02
CA GLY A 64 23.93 -27.96 -1.10
C GLY A 64 24.32 -27.17 -2.34
N ALA A 65 24.79 -27.89 -3.35
CA ALA A 65 25.16 -27.35 -4.65
C ALA A 65 24.49 -28.12 -5.81
N ASP A 66 23.47 -28.92 -5.49
CA ASP A 66 22.69 -29.71 -6.44
C ASP A 66 21.49 -28.93 -7.00
N GLU A 67 20.73 -29.57 -7.89
CA GLU A 67 19.55 -29.03 -8.54
C GLU A 67 18.44 -28.66 -7.53
N ILE A 68 18.37 -29.37 -6.39
CA ILE A 68 17.42 -29.08 -5.32
C ILE A 68 17.79 -27.76 -4.63
N SER A 69 19.07 -27.55 -4.32
CA SER A 69 19.54 -26.27 -3.76
C SER A 69 19.31 -25.12 -4.74
N GLN A 70 19.46 -25.36 -6.04
CA GLN A 70 19.16 -24.38 -7.09
C GLN A 70 17.67 -24.02 -7.09
N LEU A 71 16.78 -25.02 -7.06
CA LEU A 71 15.35 -24.79 -6.96
C LEU A 71 14.96 -24.03 -5.68
N GLY A 72 15.66 -24.28 -4.57
CA GLY A 72 15.50 -23.52 -3.33
C GLY A 72 15.82 -22.03 -3.50
N ARG A 73 16.92 -21.70 -4.20
CA ARG A 73 17.29 -20.31 -4.50
C ARG A 73 16.28 -19.62 -5.41
N GLU A 74 15.79 -20.33 -6.44
CA GLU A 74 14.73 -19.81 -7.33
C GLU A 74 13.42 -19.56 -6.57
N PHE A 75 13.05 -20.47 -5.66
CA PHE A 75 11.90 -20.28 -4.77
C PHE A 75 12.07 -19.04 -3.88
N ASP A 76 13.26 -18.85 -3.29
CA ASP A 76 13.54 -17.71 -2.42
C ASP A 76 13.50 -16.38 -3.20
N ALA A 77 14.03 -16.36 -4.43
CA ALA A 77 13.95 -15.22 -5.33
C ALA A 77 12.51 -14.88 -5.72
N MET A 78 11.70 -15.89 -6.08
CA MET A 78 10.28 -15.71 -6.37
C MET A 78 9.52 -15.18 -5.15
N SER A 79 9.78 -15.71 -3.96
CA SER A 79 9.15 -15.26 -2.71
C SER A 79 9.47 -13.80 -2.41
N GLY A 80 10.73 -13.38 -2.59
CA GLY A 80 11.14 -11.98 -2.46
C GLY A 80 10.44 -11.06 -3.46
N ALA A 81 10.34 -11.46 -4.73
CA ALA A 81 9.64 -10.70 -5.75
C ALA A 81 8.14 -10.55 -5.47
N LEU A 82 7.49 -11.60 -4.94
CA LEU A 82 6.08 -11.55 -4.52
C LEU A 82 5.89 -10.60 -3.33
N GLU A 83 6.78 -10.66 -2.34
CA GLU A 83 6.76 -9.78 -1.17
C GLU A 83 6.86 -8.29 -1.58
N GLU A 84 7.83 -7.96 -2.44
CA GLU A 84 8.00 -6.59 -2.95
C GLU A 84 6.78 -6.11 -3.73
N ARG A 85 6.21 -6.98 -4.58
CA ARG A 85 5.01 -6.68 -5.36
C ARG A 85 3.80 -6.42 -4.46
N GLU A 86 3.61 -7.22 -3.42
CA GLU A 86 2.49 -7.05 -2.48
C GLU A 86 2.61 -5.73 -1.72
N GLN A 87 3.83 -5.38 -1.26
CA GLN A 87 4.09 -4.10 -0.63
C GLN A 87 3.84 -2.92 -1.58
N ALA A 88 4.23 -3.04 -2.86
CA ALA A 88 3.98 -2.01 -3.86
C ALA A 88 2.47 -1.82 -4.11
N LEU A 89 1.71 -2.91 -4.23
CA LEU A 89 0.26 -2.88 -4.38
C LEU A 89 -0.41 -2.22 -3.17
N ALA A 90 0.00 -2.57 -1.94
CA ALA A 90 -0.53 -1.97 -0.72
C ALA A 90 -0.30 -0.44 -0.68
N ARG A 91 0.90 0.01 -1.07
CA ARG A 91 1.22 1.45 -1.16
C ARG A 91 0.36 2.16 -2.22
N GLN A 92 0.18 1.55 -3.39
CA GLN A 92 -0.65 2.09 -4.45
C GLN A 92 -2.12 2.19 -4.04
N GLN A 93 -2.68 1.15 -3.41
CA GLN A 93 -4.04 1.17 -2.88
C GLN A 93 -4.22 2.29 -1.84
N GLN A 94 -3.26 2.45 -0.93
CA GLN A 94 -3.32 3.52 0.06
C GLN A 94 -3.25 4.91 -0.59
N ALA A 95 -2.43 5.08 -1.63
CA ALA A 95 -2.35 6.33 -2.39
C ALA A 95 -3.67 6.62 -3.12
N LEU A 96 -4.26 5.62 -3.77
CA LEU A 96 -5.55 5.74 -4.45
C LEU A 96 -6.67 6.12 -3.47
N LEU A 97 -6.77 5.43 -2.33
CA LEU A 97 -7.77 5.76 -1.30
C LEU A 97 -7.61 7.19 -0.77
N ARG A 98 -6.38 7.69 -0.63
CA ARG A 98 -6.12 9.08 -0.25
C ARG A 98 -6.55 10.05 -1.34
N ALA A 99 -6.22 9.75 -2.60
CA ALA A 99 -6.62 10.56 -3.74
C ALA A 99 -8.16 10.62 -3.89
N GLU A 100 -8.85 9.50 -3.75
CA GLU A 100 -10.32 9.43 -3.78
C GLU A 100 -10.95 10.26 -2.68
N ARG A 101 -10.43 10.16 -1.45
CA ARG A 101 -10.90 10.97 -0.32
C ARG A 101 -10.72 12.46 -0.57
N LEU A 102 -9.54 12.87 -1.06
CA LEU A 102 -9.27 14.27 -1.39
C LEU A 102 -10.19 14.77 -2.51
N ALA A 103 -10.40 13.97 -3.57
CA ALA A 103 -11.30 14.30 -4.66
C ALA A 103 -12.76 14.42 -4.18
N ALA A 104 -13.21 13.52 -3.29
CA ALA A 104 -14.54 13.59 -2.68
C ALA A 104 -14.69 14.87 -1.83
N VAL A 105 -13.72 15.17 -0.96
CA VAL A 105 -13.71 16.39 -0.15
C VAL A 105 -13.69 17.64 -1.03
N GLY A 106 -12.91 17.65 -2.12
CA GLY A 106 -12.87 18.76 -3.08
C GLY A 106 -14.21 18.98 -3.77
N ARG A 107 -14.89 17.92 -4.20
CA ARG A 107 -16.25 17.99 -4.79
C ARG A 107 -17.26 18.54 -3.80
N VAL A 108 -17.31 17.99 -2.58
CA VAL A 108 -18.24 18.45 -1.54
C VAL A 108 -17.96 19.90 -1.16
N SER A 109 -16.69 20.27 -0.98
CA SER A 109 -16.29 21.65 -0.65
C SER A 109 -16.70 22.63 -1.76
N ALA A 110 -16.58 22.21 -3.02
CA ALA A 110 -17.00 23.03 -4.15
C ALA A 110 -18.51 23.28 -4.18
N GLN A 111 -19.30 22.26 -3.90
CA GLN A 111 -20.75 22.39 -3.81
C GLN A 111 -21.16 23.29 -2.62
N VAL A 112 -20.62 23.03 -1.42
CA VAL A 112 -20.91 23.83 -0.22
C VAL A 112 -20.58 25.30 -0.46
N ALA A 113 -19.45 25.59 -1.09
CA ALA A 113 -19.06 26.97 -1.36
C ALA A 113 -19.96 27.67 -2.39
N HIS A 114 -20.44 26.95 -3.41
CA HIS A 114 -21.49 27.49 -4.30
C HIS A 114 -22.77 27.80 -3.52
N GLU A 115 -23.17 26.90 -2.62
CA GLU A 115 -24.36 27.07 -1.79
C GLU A 115 -24.22 28.19 -0.75
N VAL A 116 -23.00 28.50 -0.26
CA VAL A 116 -22.72 29.65 0.64
C VAL A 116 -22.63 30.97 -0.11
N ARG A 117 -22.06 30.98 -1.33
CA ARG A 117 -21.96 32.19 -2.15
C ARG A 117 -23.34 32.76 -2.51
N ASN A 118 -24.33 31.89 -2.69
CA ASN A 118 -25.70 32.30 -3.02
C ASN A 118 -26.36 33.19 -1.94
N PRO A 119 -26.49 32.78 -0.66
CA PRO A 119 -27.06 33.62 0.39
C PRO A 119 -26.19 34.85 0.66
N LEU A 120 -24.86 34.78 0.57
CA LEU A 120 -23.99 35.96 0.69
C LEU A 120 -24.30 37.00 -0.38
N SER A 121 -24.46 36.56 -1.64
CA SER A 121 -24.84 37.45 -2.74
C SER A 121 -26.22 38.08 -2.50
N SER A 122 -27.19 37.30 -1.98
CA SER A 122 -28.52 37.81 -1.62
C SER A 122 -28.47 38.81 -0.46
N ILE A 123 -27.66 38.57 0.57
CA ILE A 123 -27.48 39.51 1.69
C ILE A 123 -26.82 40.79 1.18
N GLY A 124 -25.77 40.68 0.36
CA GLY A 124 -25.12 41.82 -0.28
C GLY A 124 -26.10 42.69 -1.06
N LEU A 125 -26.93 42.07 -1.91
CA LEU A 125 -27.97 42.79 -2.66
C LEU A 125 -29.00 43.47 -1.75
N ASN A 126 -29.47 42.78 -0.71
CA ASN A 126 -30.40 43.37 0.25
C ASN A 126 -29.79 44.59 0.97
N VAL A 127 -28.50 44.52 1.32
CA VAL A 127 -27.78 45.64 1.94
C VAL A 127 -27.63 46.81 0.96
N GLU A 128 -27.31 46.55 -0.31
CA GLU A 128 -27.24 47.56 -1.37
C GLU A 128 -28.59 48.25 -1.58
N MET A 129 -29.69 47.47 -1.61
CA MET A 129 -31.05 48.01 -1.69
C MET A 129 -31.41 48.86 -0.46
N LEU A 130 -31.03 48.45 0.74
CA LEU A 130 -31.23 49.24 1.96
C LEU A 130 -30.43 50.55 1.92
N GLN A 131 -29.19 50.53 1.42
CA GLN A 131 -28.37 51.72 1.25
C GLN A 131 -29.03 52.72 0.28
N ASP A 132 -29.55 52.28 -0.87
CA ASP A 132 -30.27 53.15 -1.82
C ASP A 132 -31.58 53.70 -1.23
N ALA A 133 -32.36 52.87 -0.52
CA ALA A 133 -33.58 53.32 0.14
C ALA A 133 -33.30 54.38 1.22
N LEU A 134 -32.24 54.19 2.00
CA LEU A 134 -31.82 55.13 3.06
C LEU A 134 -31.20 56.40 2.51
N ALA A 135 -30.55 56.37 1.35
CA ALA A 135 -30.09 57.58 0.66
C ALA A 135 -31.25 58.54 0.33
N ARG A 136 -32.47 58.02 0.22
CA ARG A 136 -33.70 58.79 -0.07
C ARG A 136 -34.56 59.03 1.18
N ALA A 137 -34.20 58.45 2.32
CA ALA A 137 -34.94 58.56 3.57
C ALA A 137 -34.67 59.90 4.28
N ARG A 138 -35.67 60.41 5.01
CA ARG A 138 -35.51 61.57 5.89
C ARG A 138 -35.19 61.09 7.30
N PHE A 139 -34.05 61.52 7.82
CA PHE A 139 -33.62 61.24 9.19
C PHE A 139 -33.95 62.43 10.10
N ASN A 140 -34.22 62.17 11.39
CA ASN A 140 -34.53 63.23 12.34
C ASN A 140 -33.28 64.05 12.68
N THR A 141 -32.12 63.41 12.68
CA THR A 141 -30.83 64.07 12.90
C THR A 141 -29.76 63.59 11.89
N PRO A 142 -28.75 64.42 11.59
CA PRO A 142 -27.61 64.00 10.76
C PRO A 142 -26.81 62.85 11.39
N ALA A 143 -26.75 62.77 12.72
CA ALA A 143 -26.03 61.74 13.45
C ALA A 143 -26.67 60.34 13.25
N GLU A 144 -28.00 60.28 13.28
CA GLU A 144 -28.76 59.05 13.03
C GLU A 144 -28.53 58.52 11.60
N ALA A 145 -28.51 59.42 10.61
CA ALA A 145 -28.21 59.06 9.22
C ALA A 145 -26.80 58.46 9.05
N GLU A 146 -25.83 59.02 9.77
CA GLU A 146 -24.44 58.57 9.72
C GLU A 146 -24.23 57.22 10.43
N GLU A 147 -24.90 57.01 11.57
CA GLU A 147 -24.86 55.74 12.29
C GLU A 147 -25.41 54.58 11.44
N VAL A 148 -26.57 54.78 10.79
CA VAL A 148 -27.17 53.76 9.91
C VAL A 148 -26.28 53.48 8.69
N ARG A 149 -25.70 54.51 8.08
CA ARG A 149 -24.73 54.33 6.99
C ARG A 149 -23.50 53.54 7.43
N ALA A 150 -22.96 53.84 8.61
CA ALA A 150 -21.80 53.13 9.16
C ALA A 150 -22.12 51.65 9.45
N LEU A 151 -23.31 51.34 9.98
CA LEU A 151 -23.76 49.97 10.21
C LEU A 151 -23.88 49.18 8.90
N LEU A 152 -24.53 49.74 7.87
CA LEU A 152 -24.66 49.07 6.57
C LEU A 152 -23.30 48.87 5.90
N ALA A 153 -22.42 49.87 5.94
CA ALA A 153 -21.06 49.74 5.44
C ALA A 153 -20.24 48.68 6.20
N SER A 154 -20.54 48.45 7.49
CA SER A 154 -19.95 47.33 8.25
C SER A 154 -20.46 45.98 7.77
N VAL A 155 -21.78 45.85 7.53
CA VAL A 155 -22.38 44.59 7.05
C VAL A 155 -21.89 44.26 5.64
N THR A 156 -21.82 45.23 4.72
CA THR A 156 -21.27 45.03 3.37
C THR A 156 -19.84 44.47 3.44
N ARG A 157 -18.98 45.10 4.24
CA ARG A 157 -17.59 44.64 4.42
C ARG A 157 -17.51 43.20 4.95
N GLU A 158 -18.42 42.80 5.84
CA GLU A 158 -18.42 41.43 6.37
C GLU A 158 -18.92 40.42 5.32
N VAL A 159 -19.90 40.76 4.49
CA VAL A 159 -20.36 39.92 3.37
C VAL A 159 -19.24 39.72 2.35
N ASP A 160 -18.51 40.78 1.99
CA ASP A 160 -17.37 40.72 1.09
C ASP A 160 -16.27 39.82 1.65
N ARG A 161 -15.97 39.98 2.95
CA ARG A 161 -14.98 39.17 3.67
C ARG A 161 -15.37 37.68 3.72
N LEU A 162 -16.64 37.36 3.92
CA LEU A 162 -17.14 35.99 3.90
C LEU A 162 -17.05 35.37 2.49
N THR A 163 -17.33 36.17 1.46
CA THR A 163 -17.20 35.77 0.06
C THR A 163 -15.74 35.42 -0.25
N GLU A 164 -14.80 36.31 0.07
CA GLU A 164 -13.37 36.08 -0.15
C GLU A 164 -12.84 34.85 0.62
N THR A 165 -13.29 34.69 1.87
CA THR A 165 -12.91 33.54 2.72
C THR A 165 -13.40 32.22 2.12
N THR A 166 -14.62 32.20 1.61
CA THR A 166 -15.22 31.04 0.95
C THR A 166 -14.44 30.68 -0.32
N GLU A 167 -14.08 31.66 -1.14
CA GLU A 167 -13.27 31.43 -2.35
C GLU A 167 -11.85 30.94 -2.03
N ARG A 168 -11.22 31.46 -0.98
CA ARG A 168 -9.88 31.02 -0.53
C ARG A 168 -9.90 29.55 -0.08
N TYR A 169 -10.88 29.15 0.72
CA TYR A 169 -11.05 27.76 1.15
C TYR A 169 -11.25 26.82 -0.05
N LEU A 170 -12.04 27.26 -1.03
CA LEU A 170 -12.30 26.55 -2.28
C LEU A 170 -11.04 26.27 -3.10
N ARG A 171 -10.15 27.26 -3.24
CA ARG A 171 -8.89 27.11 -3.97
C ARG A 171 -7.97 26.06 -3.33
N MET A 172 -7.97 26.00 -2.00
CA MET A 172 -7.21 24.99 -1.26
C MET A 172 -7.83 23.59 -1.44
N ALA A 173 -9.15 23.48 -1.37
CA ALA A 173 -9.86 22.20 -1.49
C ALA A 173 -9.87 21.63 -2.93
N ARG A 174 -9.76 22.49 -3.95
CA ARG A 174 -9.74 22.09 -5.37
C ARG A 174 -8.34 21.83 -5.94
N SER A 175 -7.26 22.03 -5.20
CA SER A 175 -5.90 21.82 -5.73
C SER A 175 -5.74 20.38 -6.22
N PRO A 176 -5.70 20.13 -7.55
CA PRO A 176 -5.59 18.78 -8.08
C PRO A 176 -4.19 18.25 -7.78
N ALA A 177 -4.05 16.93 -7.59
CA ALA A 177 -2.73 16.31 -7.66
C ALA A 177 -2.09 16.69 -9.02
N PRO A 178 -0.82 17.13 -9.04
CA PRO A 178 -0.15 17.50 -10.28
C PRO A 178 -0.26 16.34 -11.29
N ALA A 179 -0.70 16.64 -12.50
CA ALA A 179 -0.71 15.68 -13.59
C ALA A 179 0.75 15.44 -14.02
N LEU A 180 1.37 14.43 -13.43
CA LEU A 180 2.73 14.02 -13.79
C LEU A 180 2.67 13.38 -15.19
N ALA A 181 3.15 14.11 -16.18
CA ALA A 181 3.46 13.59 -17.50
C ALA A 181 4.98 13.41 -17.62
N ALA A 182 5.41 12.39 -18.36
CA ALA A 182 6.82 12.22 -18.68
C ALA A 182 7.22 13.32 -19.69
N GLU A 183 7.85 14.39 -19.20
CA GLU A 183 8.50 15.41 -20.04
C GLU A 183 10.01 15.16 -20.12
N ASP A 184 10.58 15.48 -21.28
CA ASP A 184 12.03 15.45 -21.48
C ASP A 184 12.66 16.65 -20.79
N VAL A 185 13.43 16.38 -19.75
CA VAL A 185 14.14 17.39 -18.95
C VAL A 185 15.09 18.23 -19.82
N ASN A 186 15.67 17.64 -20.88
CA ASN A 186 16.58 18.38 -21.76
C ASN A 186 15.84 19.43 -22.58
N ALA A 187 14.60 19.15 -23.02
CA ALA A 187 13.79 20.10 -23.77
C ALA A 187 13.38 21.34 -22.96
N ILE A 188 13.39 21.25 -21.63
CA ILE A 188 13.05 22.36 -20.72
C ILE A 188 14.26 23.28 -20.51
N VAL A 189 15.47 22.70 -20.45
CA VAL A 189 16.71 23.46 -20.22
C VAL A 189 17.12 24.27 -21.44
N ASP A 190 16.86 23.77 -22.66
CA ASP A 190 17.18 24.47 -23.90
C ASP A 190 16.19 25.61 -24.25
N GLY A 191 15.11 25.77 -23.48
CA GLY A 191 14.06 26.77 -23.69
C GLY A 191 14.11 28.00 -22.77
N VAL A 192 15.16 28.14 -21.94
CA VAL A 192 15.39 29.27 -21.01
C VAL A 192 16.67 30.01 -21.37
#